data_AF-A0AAV5T1V0-F1
#
_entry.id   AF-A0AAV5T1V0-F1
#
_cell.length_a   1.000
_cell.length_b   1.000
_cell.length_c   1.000
_cell.angle_alpha   90.00
_cell.angle_beta   90.00
_cell.angle_gamma   90.00
#
_symmetry.space_group_name_H-M   'P 1'
#
loop_
_entity.id
_entity.type
_entity.pdbx_description
1 polymer ?
#
loop_
_entity_poly.entity_id
_entity_poly.type
_entity_poly.pdbx_seq_one_letter_code
_entity_poly.pdbx_strand_id
1 'polypeptide(L)'
;SIDRNERVAWPLHKRRQVEAARHAKRRDDHTDLITRLKVIFDLRTPESWRESLAADLPSLTARGQPWEPHRWMPFRAVNWIIRTLWAQLPAEKNKKVRCSLLRAGARMFTRPPFTYSALTETRLTTAAEATLDVLEQDELSTEERERSFGVLHEILDYRGGEQLGDRIINVSLSALERHRTTGTHSSRELRRLAGCMRYGIFSDYPSSTVGRVIDDEHAMPFVFDGIRWAEGREHVSLSLLLATILEYAPPTDRATLVTRHYTQLKEAFHLMRMRDFNEFLMHAEFAGIMVTTTTLLHRIWLGQQHDCAWHADDFLSRYTYDNYCQNALYLMESALDDGKRLQELLGYGFLSVAGHFASNQFDMNARRAATFRRILSLRPEWAHRFKEMTAEGSHGNLTADVGREIAEKPTNSSWYIIADSDNEDEL
;
A
#
# COMPACT_ATOMS: atom_id res chain seq x y z
N SER A 1 38.72 -27.25 52.55
CA SER A 1 37.65 -28.22 52.32
C SER A 1 36.57 -27.51 51.54
N ILE A 2 36.35 -27.64 50.23
CA ILE A 2 36.84 -28.50 49.13
C ILE A 2 37.00 -27.53 47.94
N ASP A 3 38.23 -27.19 47.56
CA ASP A 3 39.02 -27.75 46.45
C ASP A 3 38.66 -27.19 45.06
N ARG A 4 39.61 -26.46 44.48
CA ARG A 4 39.54 -25.69 43.22
C ARG A 4 40.11 -26.49 42.04
N ASN A 5 40.16 -27.82 42.14
CA ASN A 5 40.95 -28.70 41.27
C ASN A 5 40.19 -29.86 40.60
N GLU A 6 38.93 -29.67 40.21
CA GLU A 6 38.28 -30.58 39.24
C GLU A 6 38.24 -29.98 37.83
N ARG A 7 39.43 -29.68 37.28
CA ARG A 7 39.60 -29.79 35.83
C ARG A 7 39.67 -31.28 35.51
N VAL A 8 38.50 -31.92 35.41
CA VAL A 8 38.39 -33.29 34.93
C VAL A 8 39.15 -33.39 33.61
N ALA A 9 40.24 -34.14 33.64
CA ALA A 9 41.05 -34.49 32.49
C ALA A 9 40.15 -35.26 31.51
N TRP A 10 39.49 -34.54 30.61
CA TRP A 10 38.81 -35.17 29.48
C TRP A 10 39.84 -36.00 28.73
N PRO A 11 39.66 -37.33 28.59
CA PRO A 11 40.60 -38.17 27.87
C PRO A 11 40.81 -37.59 26.47
N LEU A 12 42.07 -37.46 26.05
CA LEU A 12 42.46 -36.95 24.73
C LEU A 12 41.64 -37.58 23.59
N HIS A 13 41.23 -38.83 23.75
CA HIS A 13 40.35 -39.55 22.84
C HIS A 13 38.93 -38.97 22.73
N LYS A 14 38.29 -38.57 23.84
CA LYS A 14 36.97 -37.92 23.83
C LYS A 14 37.03 -36.53 23.22
N ARG A 15 38.12 -35.78 23.43
CA ARG A 15 38.37 -34.50 22.75
C ARG A 15 38.49 -34.69 21.23
N ARG A 16 39.28 -35.66 20.79
CA ARG A 16 39.43 -35.99 19.36
C ARG A 16 38.12 -36.46 18.72
N GLN A 17 37.29 -37.23 19.43
CA GLN A 17 35.98 -37.65 18.92
C GLN A 17 34.98 -36.48 18.82
N VAL A 18 34.95 -35.58 19.80
CA VAL A 18 34.12 -34.37 19.74
C VAL A 18 34.60 -33.42 18.64
N GLU A 19 35.91 -33.28 18.46
CA GLU A 19 36.48 -32.52 17.34
C GLU A 19 36.18 -33.17 15.99
N ALA A 20 36.33 -34.49 15.86
CA ALA A 20 36.00 -35.22 14.65
C ALA A 20 34.50 -35.12 14.32
N ALA A 21 33.61 -35.23 15.31
CA ALA A 21 32.17 -35.05 15.13
C ALA A 21 31.81 -33.61 14.77
N ARG A 22 32.48 -32.61 15.36
CA ARG A 22 32.37 -31.20 14.96
C ARG A 22 32.88 -30.97 13.53
N HIS A 23 33.97 -31.63 13.13
CA HIS A 23 34.52 -31.56 11.78
C HIS A 23 33.62 -32.27 10.75
N ALA A 24 33.01 -33.39 11.11
CA ALA A 24 32.03 -34.09 10.29
C ALA A 24 30.77 -33.24 10.10
N LYS A 25 30.18 -32.71 11.18
CA LYS A 25 29.04 -31.79 11.11
C LYS A 25 29.34 -30.53 10.30
N ARG A 26 30.53 -29.94 10.45
CA ARG A 26 31.01 -28.82 9.62
C ARG A 26 31.09 -29.19 8.13
N ARG A 27 31.45 -30.42 7.78
CA ARG A 27 31.46 -30.88 6.37
C ARG A 27 30.05 -31.04 5.82
N ASP A 28 29.11 -31.52 6.61
CA ASP A 28 27.71 -31.67 6.20
C ASP A 28 27.05 -30.29 5.98
N ASP A 29 27.26 -29.34 6.90
CA ASP A 29 26.78 -27.95 6.78
C ASP A 29 27.40 -27.23 5.56
N HIS A 30 28.68 -27.51 5.26
CA HIS A 30 29.37 -26.97 4.07
C HIS A 30 28.84 -27.59 2.76
N THR A 31 28.46 -28.86 2.79
CA THR A 31 27.88 -29.56 1.64
C THR A 31 26.46 -29.06 1.36
N ASP A 32 25.66 -28.80 2.39
CA ASP A 32 24.34 -28.16 2.27
C ASP A 32 24.48 -26.71 1.73
N LEU A 33 25.46 -25.96 2.22
CA LEU A 33 25.79 -24.62 1.71
C LEU A 33 26.12 -24.64 0.21
N ILE A 34 27.03 -25.51 -0.22
CA ILE A 34 27.39 -25.67 -1.63
C ILE A 34 26.16 -26.08 -2.46
N THR A 35 25.31 -26.94 -1.92
CA THR A 35 24.09 -27.38 -2.61
C THR A 35 23.10 -26.23 -2.77
N ARG A 36 22.88 -25.42 -1.72
CA ARG A 36 22.03 -24.22 -1.77
C ARG A 36 22.58 -23.16 -2.71
N LEU A 37 23.90 -22.94 -2.71
CA LEU A 37 24.56 -22.03 -3.65
C LEU A 37 24.46 -22.53 -5.08
N LYS A 38 24.61 -23.84 -5.35
CA LYS A 38 24.37 -24.44 -6.67
C LYS A 38 22.92 -24.28 -7.15
N VAL A 39 21.95 -24.33 -6.23
CA VAL A 39 20.52 -24.09 -6.51
C VAL A 39 20.25 -22.60 -6.80
N ILE A 40 20.91 -21.68 -6.09
CA ILE A 40 20.75 -20.23 -6.28
C ILE A 40 21.45 -19.77 -7.56
N PHE A 41 22.67 -20.23 -7.79
CA PHE A 41 23.51 -19.87 -8.94
C PHE A 41 23.27 -20.69 -10.20
N ASP A 42 22.24 -21.55 -10.20
CA ASP A 42 21.72 -22.32 -11.33
C ASP A 42 22.79 -22.54 -12.41
N LEU A 43 23.51 -23.68 -12.34
CA LEU A 43 24.80 -24.07 -12.96
C LEU A 43 25.17 -23.56 -14.38
N ARG A 44 24.33 -22.80 -15.08
CA ARG A 44 24.61 -22.05 -16.30
C ARG A 44 25.38 -20.72 -16.08
N THR A 45 25.77 -20.38 -14.86
CA THR A 45 26.69 -19.25 -14.60
C THR A 45 28.09 -19.51 -15.20
N PRO A 46 28.77 -18.49 -15.77
CA PRO A 46 30.08 -18.66 -16.43
C PRO A 46 31.13 -19.33 -15.53
N GLU A 47 32.07 -20.07 -16.12
CA GLU A 47 33.14 -20.78 -15.38
C GLU A 47 33.97 -19.85 -14.49
N SER A 48 34.17 -18.60 -14.94
CA SER A 48 34.85 -17.54 -14.17
C SER A 48 34.19 -17.23 -12.81
N TRP A 49 32.88 -17.38 -12.69
CA TRP A 49 32.17 -17.24 -11.42
C TRP A 49 32.44 -18.40 -10.47
N ARG A 50 32.53 -19.62 -11.02
CA ARG A 50 32.83 -20.81 -10.23
C ARG A 50 34.25 -20.72 -9.67
N GLU A 51 35.18 -20.25 -10.47
CA GLU A 51 36.58 -20.04 -10.08
C GLU A 51 36.73 -18.92 -9.05
N SER A 52 36.06 -17.78 -9.23
CA SER A 52 36.07 -16.68 -8.26
C SER A 52 35.42 -17.09 -6.92
N LEU A 53 34.26 -17.75 -6.95
CA LEU A 53 33.61 -18.27 -5.75
C LEU A 53 34.51 -19.31 -5.05
N ALA A 54 35.13 -20.22 -5.80
CA ALA A 54 36.04 -21.23 -5.27
C ALA A 54 37.33 -20.64 -4.68
N ALA A 55 37.87 -19.57 -5.28
CA ALA A 55 39.04 -18.85 -4.80
C ALA A 55 38.76 -18.10 -3.49
N ASP A 56 37.57 -17.52 -3.35
CA ASP A 56 37.19 -16.73 -2.18
C ASP A 56 36.59 -17.57 -1.04
N LEU A 57 36.02 -18.74 -1.33
CA LEU A 57 35.41 -19.67 -0.36
C LEU A 57 36.29 -19.97 0.87
N PRO A 58 37.60 -20.24 0.73
CA PRO A 58 38.50 -20.43 1.86
C PRO A 58 38.56 -19.18 2.75
N SER A 59 38.68 -17.97 2.19
CA SER A 59 38.76 -16.72 2.96
C SER A 59 37.45 -16.38 3.67
N LEU A 60 36.31 -16.76 3.07
CA LEU A 60 34.96 -16.58 3.59
C LEU A 60 34.63 -17.56 4.74
N THR A 61 35.42 -18.63 4.87
CA THR A 61 35.27 -19.70 5.89
C THR A 61 36.44 -19.77 6.89
N ALA A 62 37.54 -19.03 6.66
CA ALA A 62 38.81 -19.20 7.37
C ALA A 62 38.94 -18.58 8.78
N ARG A 63 37.99 -17.77 9.26
CA ARG A 63 38.09 -17.26 10.65
C ARG A 63 37.22 -18.08 11.58
N GLY A 64 37.87 -18.86 12.44
CA GLY A 64 37.30 -19.84 13.37
C GLY A 64 36.34 -19.31 14.44
N GLN A 65 35.27 -18.63 14.04
CA GLN A 65 34.09 -18.53 14.88
C GLN A 65 33.40 -19.90 14.93
N PRO A 66 33.08 -20.40 16.13
CA PRO A 66 32.27 -21.61 16.25
C PRO A 66 30.93 -21.39 15.56
N TRP A 67 30.58 -22.30 14.65
CA TRP A 67 29.26 -22.33 14.02
C TRP A 67 28.21 -22.56 15.11
N GLU A 68 27.43 -21.52 15.42
CA GLU A 68 26.24 -21.69 16.25
C GLU A 68 25.14 -22.33 15.39
N PRO A 69 24.62 -23.51 15.76
CA PRO A 69 23.69 -24.29 14.93
C PRO A 69 22.32 -23.63 14.67
N HIS A 70 22.07 -22.45 15.24
CA HIS A 70 20.85 -21.67 15.04
C HIS A 70 21.08 -20.37 14.25
N ARG A 71 22.30 -20.09 13.78
CA ARG A 71 22.65 -18.86 13.08
C ARG A 71 23.30 -19.10 11.70
N TRP A 72 22.45 -19.33 10.70
CA TRP A 72 22.54 -18.89 9.29
C TRP A 72 23.86 -19.15 8.50
N MET A 73 23.79 -19.02 7.18
CA MET A 73 24.97 -18.93 6.28
C MET A 73 26.04 -18.01 6.88
N PRO A 74 27.36 -18.23 6.66
CA PRO A 74 28.36 -17.27 7.10
C PRO A 74 28.06 -15.93 6.43
N PHE A 75 27.64 -14.95 7.21
CA PHE A 75 27.18 -13.63 6.77
C PHE A 75 28.13 -13.02 5.72
N ARG A 76 29.42 -13.32 5.83
CA ARG A 76 30.46 -12.92 4.87
C ARG A 76 30.28 -13.48 3.45
N ALA A 77 29.92 -14.76 3.31
CA ALA A 77 29.69 -15.37 2.00
C ALA A 77 28.45 -14.79 1.33
N VAL A 78 27.38 -14.59 2.11
CA VAL A 78 26.16 -13.90 1.65
C VAL A 78 26.49 -12.49 1.18
N ASN A 79 27.26 -11.73 1.97
CA ASN A 79 27.66 -10.37 1.63
C ASN A 79 28.50 -10.30 0.36
N TRP A 80 29.44 -11.23 0.20
CA TRP A 80 30.27 -11.30 -1.00
C TRP A 80 29.40 -11.61 -2.22
N ILE A 81 28.54 -12.61 -2.13
CA ILE A 81 27.60 -12.97 -3.21
C ILE A 81 26.74 -11.78 -3.63
N ILE A 82 26.12 -11.10 -2.67
CA ILE A 82 25.28 -9.92 -2.91
C ILE A 82 26.10 -8.84 -3.63
N ARG A 83 27.29 -8.50 -3.09
CA ARG A 83 28.14 -7.45 -3.66
C ARG A 83 28.59 -7.80 -5.07
N THR A 84 29.08 -9.01 -5.28
CA THR A 84 29.57 -9.46 -6.58
C THR A 84 28.43 -9.51 -7.61
N LEU A 85 27.25 -10.00 -7.23
CA LEU A 85 26.09 -10.06 -8.11
C LEU A 85 25.62 -8.67 -8.53
N TRP A 86 25.38 -7.76 -7.58
CA TRP A 86 24.86 -6.43 -7.92
C TRP A 86 25.91 -5.53 -8.58
N ALA A 87 27.20 -5.66 -8.22
CA ALA A 87 28.25 -4.88 -8.88
C ALA A 87 28.48 -5.32 -10.34
N GLN A 88 28.30 -6.60 -10.67
CA GLN A 88 28.49 -7.09 -12.03
C GLN A 88 27.25 -6.94 -12.92
N LEU A 89 26.06 -6.87 -12.32
CA LEU A 89 24.80 -6.88 -13.06
C LEU A 89 24.72 -5.77 -14.13
N PRO A 90 25.04 -4.49 -13.86
CA PRO A 90 25.00 -3.44 -14.88
C PRO A 90 26.07 -3.61 -15.97
N ALA A 91 27.23 -4.17 -15.61
CA ALA A 91 28.38 -4.32 -16.49
C ALA A 91 28.33 -5.57 -17.39
N GLU A 92 27.48 -6.54 -17.04
CA GLU A 92 27.35 -7.79 -17.79
C GLU A 92 26.69 -7.54 -19.16
N LYS A 93 27.43 -7.81 -20.24
CA LYS A 93 26.98 -7.61 -21.63
C LYS A 93 26.17 -8.80 -22.17
N ASN A 94 26.33 -9.99 -21.58
CA ASN A 94 25.64 -11.19 -22.00
C ASN A 94 24.23 -11.26 -21.38
N LYS A 95 23.21 -11.03 -22.22
CA LYS A 95 21.78 -11.04 -21.85
C LYS A 95 21.36 -12.30 -21.08
N LYS A 96 21.89 -13.48 -21.45
CA LYS A 96 21.57 -14.75 -20.75
C LYS A 96 22.15 -14.81 -19.35
N VAL A 97 23.37 -14.29 -19.17
CA VAL A 97 24.03 -14.22 -17.86
C VAL A 97 23.28 -13.21 -16.99
N ARG A 98 22.98 -12.02 -17.52
CA ARG A 98 22.18 -10.99 -16.82
C ARG A 98 20.82 -11.51 -16.35
N CYS A 99 20.08 -12.19 -17.21
CA CYS A 99 18.81 -12.86 -16.83
C CYS A 99 18.99 -13.88 -15.69
N SER A 100 20.12 -14.60 -15.67
CA SER A 100 20.43 -15.57 -14.62
C SER A 100 20.79 -14.87 -13.30
N LEU A 101 21.54 -13.77 -13.35
CA LEU A 101 21.85 -12.92 -12.19
C LEU A 101 20.56 -12.32 -11.58
N LEU A 102 19.67 -11.77 -12.41
CA LEU A 102 18.36 -11.27 -11.96
C LEU A 102 17.51 -12.36 -11.31
N ARG A 103 17.52 -13.58 -11.87
CA ARG A 103 16.82 -14.74 -11.28
C ARG A 103 17.39 -15.12 -9.92
N ALA A 104 18.72 -15.15 -9.81
CA ALA A 104 19.40 -15.43 -8.56
C ALA A 104 19.06 -14.35 -7.51
N GLY A 105 19.12 -13.07 -7.90
CA GLY A 105 18.70 -11.94 -7.06
C GLY A 105 17.27 -12.07 -6.55
N ALA A 106 16.29 -12.30 -7.44
CA ALA A 106 14.89 -12.52 -7.06
C ALA A 106 14.71 -13.70 -6.08
N ARG A 107 15.47 -14.78 -6.27
CA ARG A 107 15.44 -15.94 -5.35
C ARG A 107 16.03 -15.61 -3.98
N MET A 108 17.02 -14.74 -3.92
CA MET A 108 17.62 -14.31 -2.65
C MET A 108 16.62 -13.56 -1.78
N PHE A 109 15.81 -12.66 -2.37
CA PHE A 109 14.78 -11.93 -1.64
C PHE A 109 13.66 -12.84 -1.12
N THR A 110 13.38 -13.95 -1.80
CA THR A 110 12.23 -14.82 -1.51
C THR A 110 12.56 -16.09 -0.71
N ARG A 111 13.84 -16.45 -0.51
CA ARG A 111 14.23 -17.73 0.13
C ARG A 111 15.25 -17.56 1.27
N PRO A 112 15.06 -18.25 2.41
CA PRO A 112 16.12 -18.41 3.41
C PRO A 112 17.37 -19.11 2.84
N PRO A 113 18.60 -18.75 3.28
CA PRO A 113 18.96 -17.84 4.36
C PRO A 113 19.24 -16.40 3.89
N PHE A 114 18.67 -15.97 2.77
CA PHE A 114 18.86 -14.61 2.24
C PHE A 114 17.67 -13.69 2.52
N THR A 115 16.79 -14.10 3.46
CA THR A 115 15.63 -13.31 3.82
C THR A 115 16.04 -11.89 4.19
N TYR A 116 15.14 -10.95 3.96
CA TYR A 116 15.33 -9.52 4.12
C TYR A 116 16.02 -9.07 5.43
N SER A 117 15.86 -9.82 6.54
CA SER A 117 16.59 -9.58 7.80
C SER A 117 18.13 -9.59 7.69
N ALA A 118 18.69 -10.24 6.66
CA ALA A 118 20.13 -10.27 6.40
C ALA A 118 20.61 -9.12 5.49
N LEU A 119 19.69 -8.36 4.89
CA LEU A 119 19.97 -7.28 3.95
C LEU A 119 19.82 -5.94 4.65
N THR A 120 20.95 -5.29 4.95
CA THR A 120 20.96 -3.92 5.47
C THR A 120 20.37 -2.97 4.42
N GLU A 121 19.78 -1.86 4.86
CA GLU A 121 19.20 -0.83 3.99
C GLU A 121 20.13 -0.39 2.85
N THR A 122 21.41 -0.16 3.15
CA THR A 122 22.44 0.19 2.16
C THR A 122 22.54 -0.83 1.02
N ARG A 123 22.34 -2.13 1.29
CA ARG A 123 22.47 -3.18 0.28
C ARG A 123 21.24 -3.26 -0.62
N LEU A 124 20.06 -3.01 -0.04
CA LEU A 124 18.83 -2.91 -0.82
C LEU A 124 18.90 -1.70 -1.76
N THR A 125 19.47 -0.60 -1.28
CA THR A 125 19.79 0.59 -2.11
C THR A 125 20.68 0.21 -3.28
N THR A 126 21.84 -0.40 -3.02
CA THR A 126 22.78 -0.82 -4.07
C THR A 126 22.15 -1.80 -5.06
N ALA A 127 21.31 -2.73 -4.59
CA ALA A 127 20.60 -3.67 -5.46
C ALA A 127 19.56 -2.97 -6.35
N ALA A 128 18.83 -1.99 -5.79
CA ALA A 128 17.87 -1.19 -6.54
C ALA A 128 18.58 -0.33 -7.59
N GLU A 129 19.67 0.36 -7.23
CA GLU A 129 20.51 1.15 -8.14
C GLU A 129 21.04 0.29 -9.29
N ALA A 130 21.66 -0.86 -8.99
CA ALA A 130 22.16 -1.77 -10.01
C ALA A 130 21.04 -2.31 -10.93
N THR A 131 19.84 -2.51 -10.41
CA THR A 131 18.69 -2.95 -11.20
C THR A 131 18.15 -1.82 -12.09
N LEU A 132 18.14 -0.58 -11.61
CA LEU A 132 17.81 0.61 -12.38
C LEU A 132 18.83 0.85 -13.49
N ASP A 133 20.13 0.73 -13.20
CA ASP A 133 21.20 0.84 -14.21
C ASP A 133 21.04 -0.16 -15.35
N VAL A 134 20.48 -1.36 -15.08
CA VAL A 134 20.09 -2.31 -16.13
C VAL A 134 18.88 -1.82 -16.89
N LEU A 135 17.82 -1.38 -16.20
CA LEU A 135 16.56 -0.94 -16.81
C LEU A 135 16.71 0.31 -17.69
N GLU A 136 17.70 1.16 -17.38
CA GLU A 136 18.07 2.36 -18.14
C GLU A 136 18.82 2.02 -19.45
N GLN A 137 19.24 0.77 -19.66
CA GLN A 137 19.87 0.36 -20.92
C GLN A 137 18.85 0.29 -22.07
N ASP A 138 19.25 0.75 -23.25
CA ASP A 138 18.37 0.81 -24.42
C ASP A 138 18.00 -0.58 -24.97
N GLU A 139 18.91 -1.55 -24.90
CA GLU A 139 18.78 -2.84 -25.59
C GLU A 139 18.40 -4.03 -24.69
N LEU A 140 17.37 -3.86 -23.87
CA LEU A 140 16.85 -4.96 -23.04
C LEU A 140 15.87 -5.85 -23.80
N SER A 141 16.08 -7.16 -23.72
CA SER A 141 15.04 -8.12 -24.09
C SER A 141 13.83 -8.03 -23.15
N THR A 142 12.65 -8.48 -23.61
CA THR A 142 11.44 -8.54 -22.78
C THR A 142 11.65 -9.34 -21.50
N GLU A 143 12.39 -10.46 -21.57
CA GLU A 143 12.69 -11.29 -20.40
C GLU A 143 13.57 -10.55 -19.39
N GLU A 144 14.60 -9.81 -19.84
CA GLU A 144 15.45 -9.01 -18.96
C GLU A 144 14.62 -7.95 -18.24
N ARG A 145 13.75 -7.25 -18.98
CA ARG A 145 12.91 -6.18 -18.44
C ARG A 145 11.91 -6.69 -17.40
N GLU A 146 11.16 -7.75 -17.72
CA GLU A 146 10.20 -8.36 -16.78
C GLU A 146 10.90 -8.81 -15.48
N ARG A 147 12.12 -9.33 -15.59
CA ARG A 147 12.90 -9.77 -14.43
C ARG A 147 13.46 -8.62 -13.63
N SER A 148 13.97 -7.59 -14.29
CA SER A 148 14.48 -6.40 -13.62
C SER A 148 13.37 -5.68 -12.85
N PHE A 149 12.21 -5.42 -13.46
CA PHE A 149 11.06 -4.89 -12.71
C PHE A 149 10.59 -5.84 -11.61
N GLY A 150 10.73 -7.14 -11.81
CA GLY A 150 10.49 -8.13 -10.77
C GLY A 150 11.38 -7.99 -9.55
N VAL A 151 12.68 -7.91 -9.77
CA VAL A 151 13.66 -7.72 -8.70
C VAL A 151 13.44 -6.37 -8.02
N LEU A 152 13.28 -5.30 -8.80
CA LEU A 152 13.08 -3.95 -8.29
C LEU A 152 11.82 -3.88 -7.42
N HIS A 153 10.70 -4.43 -7.89
CA HIS A 153 9.46 -4.46 -7.11
C HIS A 153 9.63 -5.16 -5.75
N GLU A 154 10.29 -6.32 -5.70
CA GLU A 154 10.52 -7.05 -4.44
C GLU A 154 11.45 -6.27 -3.48
N ILE A 155 12.42 -5.51 -4.01
CA ILE A 155 13.27 -4.63 -3.20
C ILE A 155 12.46 -3.48 -2.61
N LEU A 156 11.64 -2.83 -3.45
CA LEU A 156 10.83 -1.67 -3.07
C LEU A 156 9.71 -2.05 -2.09
N ASP A 157 9.14 -3.25 -2.21
CA ASP A 157 8.13 -3.76 -1.28
C ASP A 157 8.63 -3.83 0.17
N TYR A 158 9.95 -3.96 0.36
CA TYR A 158 10.56 -4.03 1.68
C TYR A 158 11.13 -2.70 2.18
N ARG A 159 11.78 -1.92 1.32
CA ARG A 159 12.47 -0.67 1.72
C ARG A 159 11.63 0.59 1.48
N GLY A 160 10.67 0.56 0.56
CA GLY A 160 10.14 1.77 -0.06
C GLY A 160 11.09 2.36 -1.11
N GLY A 161 10.65 3.44 -1.78
CA GLY A 161 11.36 4.12 -2.86
C GLY A 161 12.05 5.42 -2.46
N GLU A 162 12.15 5.72 -1.16
CA GLU A 162 12.77 6.93 -0.63
C GLU A 162 14.20 7.07 -1.19
N GLN A 163 14.48 8.14 -1.95
CA GLN A 163 15.72 8.48 -2.70
C GLN A 163 15.82 8.01 -4.17
N LEU A 164 15.02 7.05 -4.63
CA LEU A 164 15.10 6.56 -6.02
C LEU A 164 13.85 6.87 -6.86
N GLY A 165 12.88 7.58 -6.28
CA GLY A 165 11.57 7.88 -6.89
C GLY A 165 11.66 8.41 -8.32
N ASP A 166 12.46 9.46 -8.55
CA ASP A 166 12.63 10.05 -9.87
C ASP A 166 13.12 9.08 -10.94
N ARG A 167 14.13 8.26 -10.61
CA ARG A 167 14.70 7.27 -11.52
C ARG A 167 13.71 6.15 -11.80
N ILE A 168 13.02 5.67 -10.75
CA ILE A 168 11.99 4.64 -10.88
C ILE A 168 10.90 5.11 -11.83
N ILE A 169 10.39 6.33 -11.65
CA ILE A 169 9.33 6.89 -12.51
C ILE A 169 9.83 7.05 -13.95
N ASN A 170 11.01 7.64 -14.17
CA ASN A 170 11.55 7.81 -15.53
C ASN A 170 11.72 6.48 -16.28
N VAL A 171 12.26 5.47 -15.60
CA VAL A 171 12.42 4.13 -16.15
C VAL A 171 11.07 3.47 -16.44
N SER A 172 10.10 3.64 -15.54
CA SER A 172 8.76 3.08 -15.71
C SER A 172 8.00 3.72 -16.88
N LEU A 173 8.06 5.05 -17.01
CA LEU A 173 7.46 5.78 -18.15
C LEU A 173 8.10 5.37 -19.47
N SER A 174 9.43 5.28 -19.51
CA SER A 174 10.17 4.78 -20.68
C SER A 174 9.78 3.34 -21.06
N ALA A 175 9.50 2.50 -20.06
CA ALA A 175 9.02 1.13 -20.31
C ALA A 175 7.59 1.12 -20.89
N LEU A 176 6.69 1.99 -20.40
CA LEU A 176 5.34 2.15 -20.94
C LEU A 176 5.35 2.59 -22.41
N GLU A 177 6.16 3.59 -22.75
CA GLU A 177 6.32 4.05 -24.14
C GLU A 177 6.76 2.91 -25.05
N ARG A 178 7.77 2.15 -24.63
CA ARG A 178 8.22 0.96 -25.38
C ARG A 178 7.10 -0.09 -25.49
N HIS A 179 6.31 -0.33 -24.44
CA HIS A 179 5.20 -1.29 -24.49
C HIS A 179 4.15 -0.90 -25.54
N ARG A 180 3.83 0.39 -25.67
CA ARG A 180 2.92 0.89 -26.70
C ARG A 180 3.45 0.61 -28.11
N THR A 181 4.75 0.80 -28.32
CA THR A 181 5.35 0.58 -29.66
C THR A 181 5.46 -0.88 -30.06
N THR A 182 5.70 -1.81 -29.12
CA THR A 182 5.95 -3.23 -29.44
C THR A 182 4.72 -4.12 -29.35
N GLY A 183 3.68 -3.73 -28.58
CA GLY A 183 2.44 -4.49 -28.44
C GLY A 183 2.56 -5.86 -27.76
N THR A 184 3.74 -6.22 -27.22
CA THR A 184 3.99 -7.51 -26.57
C THR A 184 4.39 -7.31 -25.11
N HIS A 185 3.60 -7.81 -24.17
CA HIS A 185 3.91 -7.80 -22.74
C HIS A 185 3.14 -8.88 -21.98
N SER A 186 3.68 -9.28 -20.84
CA SER A 186 2.98 -10.17 -19.92
C SER A 186 2.22 -9.35 -18.88
N SER A 187 1.02 -9.80 -18.49
CA SER A 187 0.26 -9.25 -17.35
C SER A 187 1.12 -9.15 -16.07
N ARG A 188 2.10 -10.07 -15.93
CA ARG A 188 3.05 -10.05 -14.81
C ARG A 188 3.98 -8.84 -14.83
N GLU A 189 4.48 -8.47 -16.01
CA GLU A 189 5.35 -7.31 -16.19
C GLU A 189 4.59 -6.02 -15.88
N LEU A 190 3.41 -5.82 -16.47
CA LEU A 190 2.57 -4.64 -16.24
C LEU A 190 2.22 -4.45 -14.76
N ARG A 191 1.86 -5.55 -14.08
CA ARG A 191 1.60 -5.54 -12.64
C ARG A 191 2.81 -5.06 -11.84
N ARG A 192 4.01 -5.52 -12.18
CA ARG A 192 5.26 -5.16 -11.49
C ARG A 192 5.67 -3.73 -11.79
N LEU A 193 5.46 -3.29 -13.03
CA LEU A 193 5.65 -1.92 -13.45
C LEU A 193 4.76 -0.97 -12.65
N ALA A 194 3.47 -1.27 -12.52
CA ALA A 194 2.55 -0.48 -11.71
C ALA A 194 2.96 -0.39 -10.24
N GLY A 195 3.41 -1.51 -9.66
CA GLY A 195 3.94 -1.51 -8.29
C GLY A 195 5.23 -0.69 -8.15
N CYS A 196 6.15 -0.74 -9.12
CA CYS A 196 7.34 0.10 -9.11
C CYS A 196 6.97 1.58 -9.18
N MET A 197 6.06 1.98 -10.08
CA MET A 197 5.59 3.36 -10.17
C MET A 197 4.98 3.84 -8.84
N ARG A 198 4.16 2.99 -8.20
CA ARG A 198 3.57 3.30 -6.89
C ARG A 198 4.64 3.61 -5.84
N TYR A 199 5.67 2.78 -5.76
CA TYR A 199 6.79 3.01 -4.84
C TYR A 199 7.67 4.21 -5.24
N GLY A 200 7.74 4.51 -6.54
CA GLY A 200 8.40 5.71 -7.05
C GLY A 200 7.69 6.99 -6.58
N ILE A 201 6.36 6.98 -6.52
CA ILE A 201 5.54 8.09 -6.01
C ILE A 201 5.67 8.23 -4.48
N PHE A 202 5.78 7.13 -3.74
CA PHE A 202 5.94 7.16 -2.28
C PHE A 202 7.24 7.78 -1.77
N SER A 203 8.16 8.22 -2.63
CA SER A 203 9.42 8.80 -2.19
C SER A 203 9.29 10.11 -1.42
N ASP A 204 8.18 10.84 -1.61
CA ASP A 204 7.92 12.17 -1.06
C ASP A 204 6.41 12.45 -0.94
N TYR A 205 5.99 13.26 0.04
CA TYR A 205 4.58 13.67 0.20
C TYR A 205 4.46 15.19 0.40
N PRO A 206 3.70 15.92 -0.44
CA PRO A 206 3.19 15.50 -1.76
C PRO A 206 4.33 15.09 -2.70
N SER A 207 4.06 14.20 -3.65
CA SER A 207 5.10 13.72 -4.56
C SER A 207 5.29 14.64 -5.76
N SER A 208 6.52 15.12 -5.91
CA SER A 208 6.98 15.89 -7.07
C SER A 208 6.99 15.08 -8.38
N THR A 209 6.90 13.75 -8.28
CA THR A 209 6.92 12.84 -9.43
C THR A 209 5.55 12.66 -10.08
N VAL A 210 4.47 12.93 -9.35
CA VAL A 210 3.09 12.67 -9.79
C VAL A 210 2.73 13.53 -11.01
N GLY A 211 3.13 14.80 -11.04
CA GLY A 211 2.90 15.67 -12.20
C GLY A 211 3.44 15.07 -13.51
N ARG A 212 4.62 14.44 -13.48
CA ARG A 212 5.18 13.73 -14.65
C ARG A 212 4.33 12.54 -15.09
N VAL A 213 3.80 11.77 -14.13
CA VAL A 213 2.92 10.64 -14.45
C VAL A 213 1.60 11.12 -15.06
N ILE A 214 1.08 12.25 -14.61
CA ILE A 214 -0.16 12.84 -15.12
C ILE A 214 0.03 13.44 -16.51
N ASP A 215 1.16 14.10 -16.74
CA ASP A 215 1.46 14.77 -18.02
C ASP A 215 2.01 13.80 -19.08
N ASP A 216 2.44 12.61 -18.70
CA ASP A 216 2.84 11.56 -19.64
C ASP A 216 1.64 11.07 -20.46
N GLU A 217 1.77 11.07 -21.78
CA GLU A 217 0.70 10.74 -22.72
C GLU A 217 0.22 9.28 -22.60
N HIS A 218 0.97 8.40 -21.95
CA HIS A 218 0.72 6.96 -21.94
C HIS A 218 0.41 6.41 -20.55
N ALA A 219 0.88 7.05 -19.49
CA ALA A 219 0.72 6.57 -18.13
C ALA A 219 -0.73 6.54 -17.66
N MET A 220 -1.47 7.65 -17.76
CA MET A 220 -2.87 7.68 -17.33
C MET A 220 -3.78 6.77 -18.17
N PRO A 221 -3.69 6.74 -19.52
CA PRO A 221 -4.40 5.75 -20.31
C PRO A 221 -4.08 4.31 -19.90
N PHE A 222 -2.82 3.98 -19.68
CA PHE A 222 -2.40 2.66 -19.20
C PHE A 222 -3.08 2.28 -17.88
N VAL A 223 -3.14 3.21 -16.92
CA VAL A 223 -3.79 2.98 -15.62
C VAL A 223 -5.30 2.77 -15.79
N PHE A 224 -5.98 3.64 -16.54
CA PHE A 224 -7.43 3.55 -16.71
C PHE A 224 -7.88 2.32 -17.50
N ASP A 225 -7.24 2.07 -18.64
CA ASP A 225 -7.55 0.89 -19.46
C ASP A 225 -7.22 -0.39 -18.71
N GLY A 226 -6.08 -0.41 -17.99
CA GLY A 226 -5.72 -1.55 -17.18
C GLY A 226 -6.72 -1.80 -16.04
N ILE A 227 -7.22 -0.77 -15.34
CA ILE A 227 -8.28 -0.96 -14.33
C ILE A 227 -9.56 -1.52 -14.97
N ARG A 228 -9.91 -1.05 -16.17
CA ARG A 228 -11.11 -1.45 -16.89
C ARG A 228 -11.08 -2.89 -17.38
N TRP A 229 -9.93 -3.37 -17.85
CA TRP A 229 -9.82 -4.65 -18.56
C TRP A 229 -9.03 -5.72 -17.82
N ALA A 230 -8.15 -5.36 -16.88
CA ALA A 230 -7.36 -6.35 -16.16
C ALA A 230 -8.21 -7.07 -15.09
N GLU A 231 -7.78 -8.29 -14.77
CA GLU A 231 -8.38 -9.11 -13.73
C GLU A 231 -7.38 -9.47 -12.61
N GLY A 232 -7.91 -9.89 -11.47
CA GLY A 232 -7.11 -10.45 -10.38
C GLY A 232 -6.05 -9.48 -9.84
N ARG A 233 -4.78 -9.91 -9.86
CA ARG A 233 -3.69 -9.16 -9.19
C ARG A 233 -3.22 -7.93 -9.96
N GLU A 234 -3.41 -7.91 -11.28
CA GLU A 234 -3.04 -6.76 -12.12
C GLU A 234 -3.99 -5.59 -11.85
N HIS A 235 -5.30 -5.84 -11.90
CA HIS A 235 -6.33 -4.86 -11.53
C HIS A 235 -6.08 -4.24 -10.15
N VAL A 236 -5.74 -5.07 -9.15
CA VAL A 236 -5.42 -4.58 -7.80
C VAL A 236 -4.20 -3.66 -7.80
N SER A 237 -3.14 -4.02 -8.54
CA SER A 237 -1.91 -3.22 -8.54
C SER A 237 -2.11 -1.87 -9.26
N LEU A 238 -2.93 -1.85 -10.31
CA LEU A 238 -3.29 -0.63 -11.03
C LEU A 238 -4.25 0.26 -10.23
N SER A 239 -5.21 -0.34 -9.52
CA SER A 239 -6.10 0.38 -8.59
C SER A 239 -5.30 1.04 -7.47
N LEU A 240 -4.34 0.32 -6.89
CA LEU A 240 -3.43 0.87 -5.87
C LEU A 240 -2.53 1.96 -6.45
N LEU A 241 -2.02 1.81 -7.67
CA LEU A 241 -1.27 2.87 -8.34
C LEU A 241 -2.12 4.13 -8.52
N LEU A 242 -3.37 3.99 -9.00
CA LEU A 242 -4.28 5.11 -9.16
C LEU A 242 -4.57 5.77 -7.80
N ALA A 243 -4.90 4.99 -6.77
CA ALA A 243 -5.12 5.53 -5.42
C ALA A 243 -3.91 6.34 -4.93
N THR A 244 -2.71 5.80 -5.09
CA THR A 244 -1.45 6.48 -4.72
C THR A 244 -1.21 7.75 -5.54
N ILE A 245 -1.46 7.75 -6.85
CA ILE A 245 -1.38 8.98 -7.68
C ILE A 245 -2.31 10.05 -7.12
N LEU A 246 -3.55 9.69 -6.80
CA LEU A 246 -4.58 10.64 -6.34
C LEU A 246 -4.29 11.16 -4.92
N GLU A 247 -3.79 10.31 -4.03
CA GLU A 247 -3.44 10.67 -2.65
C GLU A 247 -2.19 11.55 -2.59
N TYR A 248 -1.14 11.22 -3.36
CA TYR A 248 0.16 11.89 -3.30
C TYR A 248 0.30 13.08 -4.26
N ALA A 249 -0.64 13.27 -5.19
CA ALA A 249 -0.68 14.45 -6.05
C ALA A 249 -0.77 15.75 -5.21
N PRO A 250 -0.08 16.84 -5.59
CA PRO A 250 -0.41 18.15 -5.06
C PRO A 250 -1.82 18.59 -5.52
N PRO A 251 -2.47 19.56 -4.83
CA PRO A 251 -3.82 20.04 -5.17
C PRO A 251 -4.00 20.44 -6.64
N THR A 252 -3.00 21.10 -7.22
CA THR A 252 -2.99 21.54 -8.64
C THR A 252 -3.08 20.36 -9.61
N ASP A 253 -2.39 19.28 -9.27
CA ASP A 253 -2.30 18.08 -10.11
C ASP A 253 -3.58 17.24 -9.97
N ARG A 254 -4.16 17.17 -8.77
CA ARG A 254 -5.50 16.57 -8.56
C ARG A 254 -6.56 17.31 -9.38
N ALA A 255 -6.57 18.65 -9.32
CA ALA A 255 -7.51 19.45 -10.11
C ALA A 255 -7.32 19.22 -11.62
N THR A 256 -6.07 19.08 -12.06
CA THR A 256 -5.73 18.74 -13.45
C THR A 256 -6.26 17.36 -13.85
N LEU A 257 -6.05 16.34 -13.01
CA LEU A 257 -6.58 14.99 -13.21
C LEU A 257 -8.10 14.99 -13.34
N VAL A 258 -8.80 15.66 -12.42
CA VAL A 258 -10.27 15.77 -12.45
C VAL A 258 -10.73 16.44 -13.73
N THR A 259 -10.07 17.53 -14.13
CA THR A 259 -10.46 18.29 -15.33
C THR A 259 -10.23 17.50 -16.62
N ARG A 260 -9.07 16.84 -16.76
CA ARG A 260 -8.68 16.12 -17.98
C ARG A 260 -9.33 14.74 -18.11
N HIS A 261 -9.57 14.06 -16.98
CA HIS A 261 -9.93 12.64 -16.96
C HIS A 261 -11.21 12.35 -16.15
N TYR A 262 -12.11 13.32 -16.00
CA TYR A 262 -13.34 13.18 -15.20
C TYR A 262 -14.10 11.87 -15.45
N THR A 263 -14.36 11.53 -16.72
CA THR A 263 -15.14 10.33 -17.09
C THR A 263 -14.38 9.05 -16.76
N GLN A 264 -13.09 8.98 -17.07
CA GLN A 264 -12.26 7.81 -16.80
C GLN A 264 -12.06 7.60 -15.29
N LEU A 265 -11.87 8.67 -14.52
CA LEU A 265 -11.82 8.61 -13.06
C LEU A 265 -13.13 8.07 -12.50
N LYS A 266 -14.27 8.60 -12.96
CA LYS A 266 -15.59 8.10 -12.57
C LYS A 266 -15.75 6.61 -12.86
N GLU A 267 -15.35 6.14 -14.04
CA GLU A 267 -15.38 4.72 -14.38
C GLU A 267 -14.46 3.89 -13.48
N ALA A 268 -13.20 4.31 -13.34
CA ALA A 268 -12.20 3.62 -12.51
C ALA A 268 -12.67 3.48 -11.06
N PHE A 269 -13.25 4.55 -10.49
CA PHE A 269 -13.81 4.55 -9.13
C PHE A 269 -14.89 3.51 -8.91
N HIS A 270 -15.68 3.16 -9.92
CA HIS A 270 -16.68 2.07 -9.79
C HIS A 270 -16.04 0.69 -9.75
N LEU A 271 -14.85 0.54 -10.36
CA LEU A 271 -14.17 -0.72 -10.49
C LEU A 271 -13.17 -0.97 -9.34
N MET A 272 -12.58 0.09 -8.78
CA MET A 272 -11.66 0.01 -7.64
C MET A 272 -12.33 -0.59 -6.40
N ARG A 273 -11.57 -1.23 -5.52
CA ARG A 273 -12.09 -1.74 -4.23
C ARG A 273 -12.32 -0.58 -3.25
N MET A 274 -13.31 -0.72 -2.37
CA MET A 274 -13.65 0.30 -1.36
C MET A 274 -12.48 0.67 -0.44
N ARG A 275 -11.56 -0.26 -0.17
CA ARG A 275 -10.37 0.02 0.64
C ARG A 275 -9.46 1.04 -0.05
N ASP A 276 -9.07 0.76 -1.29
CA ASP A 276 -8.16 1.59 -2.10
C ASP A 276 -8.78 2.97 -2.38
N PHE A 277 -10.10 3.01 -2.41
CA PHE A 277 -10.90 4.21 -2.62
C PHE A 277 -10.82 5.20 -1.45
N ASN A 278 -10.79 4.73 -0.20
CA ASN A 278 -10.81 5.59 0.97
C ASN A 278 -9.56 6.47 1.12
N GLU A 279 -8.44 6.08 0.53
CA GLU A 279 -7.13 6.75 0.69
C GLU A 279 -7.14 8.19 0.14
N PHE A 280 -7.88 8.46 -0.95
CA PHE A 280 -7.90 9.78 -1.60
C PHE A 280 -9.23 10.54 -1.47
N LEU A 281 -10.27 9.94 -0.87
CA LEU A 281 -11.60 10.56 -0.74
C LEU A 281 -11.61 11.85 0.11
N MET A 282 -10.60 12.03 0.95
CA MET A 282 -10.44 13.22 1.79
C MET A 282 -10.06 14.48 1.00
N HIS A 283 -9.77 14.35 -0.30
CA HIS A 283 -9.34 15.47 -1.14
C HIS A 283 -10.52 16.15 -1.86
N ALA A 284 -10.53 17.49 -1.84
CA ALA A 284 -11.63 18.35 -2.29
C ALA A 284 -11.97 18.17 -3.75
N GLU A 285 -10.91 17.97 -4.53
CA GLU A 285 -10.95 17.95 -5.97
C GLU A 285 -11.83 16.78 -6.46
N PHE A 286 -11.88 15.67 -5.71
CA PHE A 286 -12.67 14.49 -6.08
C PHE A 286 -14.10 14.53 -5.55
N ALA A 287 -14.41 15.42 -4.61
CA ALA A 287 -15.73 15.52 -4.02
C ALA A 287 -16.79 15.73 -5.10
N GLY A 288 -16.52 16.54 -6.13
CA GLY A 288 -17.41 16.72 -7.28
C GLY A 288 -17.75 15.41 -7.98
N ILE A 289 -16.78 14.53 -8.24
CA ILE A 289 -17.00 13.22 -8.90
C ILE A 289 -17.87 12.33 -8.02
N MET A 290 -17.54 12.25 -6.72
CA MET A 290 -18.27 11.44 -5.74
C MET A 290 -19.71 11.87 -5.64
N VAL A 291 -19.84 13.16 -5.36
CA VAL A 291 -21.10 13.78 -5.09
C VAL A 291 -21.97 13.63 -6.30
N THR A 292 -21.52 13.90 -7.53
CA THR A 292 -22.30 13.79 -8.80
C THR A 292 -22.59 12.35 -9.27
N THR A 293 -22.09 11.33 -8.57
CA THR A 293 -22.23 9.93 -9.00
C THR A 293 -22.99 9.11 -7.96
N THR A 294 -24.31 9.05 -8.14
CA THR A 294 -25.26 8.39 -7.24
C THR A 294 -24.90 6.94 -6.91
N THR A 295 -24.42 6.17 -7.89
CA THR A 295 -23.97 4.78 -7.71
C THR A 295 -22.72 4.66 -6.84
N LEU A 296 -21.79 5.62 -6.90
CA LEU A 296 -20.62 5.66 -6.01
C LEU A 296 -21.04 6.02 -4.58
N LEU A 297 -21.95 6.99 -4.40
CA LEU A 297 -22.50 7.32 -3.08
C LEU A 297 -23.19 6.13 -2.43
N HIS A 298 -24.03 5.43 -3.19
CA HIS A 298 -24.70 4.22 -2.70
C HIS A 298 -23.69 3.11 -2.36
N ARG A 299 -22.60 2.98 -3.12
CA ARG A 299 -21.54 2.00 -2.86
C ARG A 299 -20.73 2.34 -1.61
N ILE A 300 -20.41 3.62 -1.40
CA ILE A 300 -19.79 4.12 -0.16
C ILE A 300 -20.66 3.76 1.03
N TRP A 301 -21.96 4.02 0.92
CA TRP A 301 -22.92 3.71 1.96
C TRP A 301 -23.04 2.19 2.21
N LEU A 302 -23.30 1.37 1.19
CA LEU A 302 -23.42 -0.09 1.32
C LEU A 302 -22.15 -0.74 1.86
N GLY A 303 -20.98 -0.30 1.38
CA GLY A 303 -19.69 -0.82 1.84
C GLY A 303 -19.42 -0.57 3.32
N GLN A 304 -20.19 0.32 3.96
CA GLN A 304 -19.97 0.79 5.33
C GLN A 304 -21.19 0.53 6.24
N GLN A 305 -22.35 0.13 5.68
CA GLN A 305 -23.51 -0.34 6.43
C GLN A 305 -23.24 -1.60 7.27
N HIS A 306 -22.15 -2.33 7.00
CA HIS A 306 -21.80 -3.53 7.74
C HIS A 306 -21.07 -3.29 9.07
N ASP A 307 -20.58 -2.07 9.35
CA ASP A 307 -19.68 -1.83 10.50
C ASP A 307 -20.25 -0.90 11.59
N CYS A 308 -21.43 -0.30 11.38
CA CYS A 308 -22.01 0.65 12.36
C CYS A 308 -22.51 -0.04 13.64
N ALA A 309 -22.82 -1.34 13.58
CA ALA A 309 -23.44 -2.07 14.70
C ALA A 309 -22.41 -2.74 15.62
N TRP A 310 -21.24 -3.11 15.12
CA TRP A 310 -20.30 -4.01 15.78
C TRP A 310 -18.91 -3.60 15.35
N HIS A 311 -18.03 -3.15 16.25
CA HIS A 311 -16.57 -3.38 16.22
C HIS A 311 -15.93 -2.68 17.44
N ALA A 312 -16.37 -3.06 18.64
CA ALA A 312 -15.73 -2.59 19.86
C ALA A 312 -14.32 -3.20 20.05
N ASP A 313 -14.00 -4.34 19.43
CA ASP A 313 -12.80 -5.09 19.82
C ASP A 313 -11.69 -5.19 18.76
N ASP A 314 -11.90 -4.71 17.53
CA ASP A 314 -10.86 -4.68 16.49
C ASP A 314 -10.39 -3.24 16.18
N PHE A 315 -9.12 -2.97 16.47
CA PHE A 315 -8.46 -1.69 16.21
C PHE A 315 -8.50 -1.31 14.71
N LEU A 316 -8.36 -2.28 13.81
CA LEU A 316 -8.36 -2.04 12.37
C LEU A 316 -9.75 -1.62 11.85
N SER A 317 -10.80 -2.25 12.36
CA SER A 317 -12.18 -1.89 12.03
C SER A 317 -12.54 -0.49 12.53
N ARG A 318 -12.14 -0.14 13.76
CA ARG A 318 -12.34 1.23 14.29
C ARG A 318 -11.68 2.28 13.40
N TYR A 319 -10.41 2.08 13.02
CA TYR A 319 -9.69 2.99 12.14
C TYR A 319 -10.36 3.16 10.78
N THR A 320 -10.86 2.07 10.21
CA THR A 320 -11.56 2.10 8.91
C THR A 320 -12.87 2.88 8.99
N TYR A 321 -13.63 2.69 10.07
CA TYR A 321 -14.88 3.40 10.30
C TYR A 321 -14.67 4.90 10.58
N ASP A 322 -13.62 5.26 11.30
CA ASP A 322 -13.23 6.66 11.53
C ASP A 322 -12.97 7.38 10.19
N ASN A 323 -12.23 6.73 9.28
CA ASN A 323 -11.96 7.25 7.94
C ASN A 323 -13.24 7.43 7.13
N TYR A 324 -14.18 6.48 7.21
CA TYR A 324 -15.49 6.64 6.61
C TYR A 324 -16.24 7.85 7.17
N CYS A 325 -16.29 8.02 8.49
CA CYS A 325 -16.98 9.13 9.11
C CYS A 325 -16.38 10.48 8.68
N GLN A 326 -15.04 10.57 8.55
CA GLN A 326 -14.39 11.76 7.98
C GLN A 326 -14.82 11.99 6.54
N ASN A 327 -14.74 10.97 5.68
CA ASN A 327 -15.10 11.05 4.27
C ASN A 327 -16.57 11.47 4.08
N ALA A 328 -17.48 10.91 4.87
CA ALA A 328 -18.90 11.25 4.83
C ALA A 328 -19.15 12.72 5.19
N LEU A 329 -18.53 13.20 6.28
CA LEU A 329 -18.63 14.59 6.67
C LEU A 329 -18.03 15.52 5.62
N TYR A 330 -16.91 15.12 5.03
CA TYR A 330 -16.24 15.85 3.97
C TYR A 330 -17.11 16.00 2.72
N LEU A 331 -17.74 14.91 2.29
CA LEU A 331 -18.68 14.93 1.16
C LEU A 331 -19.87 15.84 1.45
N MET A 332 -20.44 15.79 2.67
CA MET A 332 -21.50 16.71 3.06
C MET A 332 -21.02 18.17 3.08
N GLU A 333 -19.81 18.45 3.56
CA GLU A 333 -19.21 19.80 3.56
C GLU A 333 -19.06 20.34 2.13
N SER A 334 -18.59 19.51 1.20
CA SER A 334 -18.43 19.87 -0.21
C SER A 334 -19.75 20.16 -0.93
N ALA A 335 -20.86 19.64 -0.40
CA ALA A 335 -22.20 19.82 -0.96
C ALA A 335 -22.97 20.98 -0.33
N LEU A 336 -22.39 21.75 0.59
CA LEU A 336 -23.08 22.84 1.29
C LEU A 336 -23.61 23.94 0.36
N ASP A 337 -22.94 24.16 -0.77
CA ASP A 337 -23.35 25.17 -1.77
C ASP A 337 -24.36 24.62 -2.79
N ASP A 338 -24.66 23.31 -2.76
CA ASP A 338 -25.66 22.65 -3.60
C ASP A 338 -26.72 21.94 -2.74
N GLY A 339 -27.78 22.67 -2.40
CA GLY A 339 -28.83 22.18 -1.51
C GLY A 339 -29.55 20.91 -1.99
N LYS A 340 -29.67 20.69 -3.31
CA LYS A 340 -30.25 19.45 -3.85
C LYS A 340 -29.34 18.27 -3.55
N ARG A 341 -28.05 18.47 -3.72
CA ARG A 341 -27.04 17.44 -3.54
C ARG A 341 -26.77 17.10 -2.10
N LEU A 342 -26.76 18.12 -1.23
CA LEU A 342 -26.77 17.92 0.22
C LEU A 342 -27.98 17.06 0.63
N GLN A 343 -29.17 17.29 0.05
CA GLN A 343 -30.33 16.45 0.34
C GLN A 343 -30.17 15.00 -0.05
N GLU A 344 -29.57 14.74 -1.22
CA GLU A 344 -29.30 13.38 -1.68
C GLU A 344 -28.37 12.65 -0.69
N LEU A 345 -27.28 13.29 -0.26
CA LEU A 345 -26.36 12.74 0.75
C LEU A 345 -27.06 12.46 2.09
N LEU A 346 -27.88 13.40 2.57
CA LEU A 346 -28.66 13.22 3.80
C LEU A 346 -29.69 12.09 3.63
N GLY A 347 -30.31 11.97 2.45
CA GLY A 347 -31.24 10.89 2.09
C GLY A 347 -30.59 9.50 2.11
N TYR A 348 -29.31 9.39 1.76
CA TYR A 348 -28.50 8.18 1.95
C TYR A 348 -28.14 7.91 3.43
N GLY A 349 -28.46 8.83 4.34
CA GLY A 349 -28.19 8.64 5.76
C GLY A 349 -26.78 9.03 6.20
N PHE A 350 -26.03 9.80 5.39
CA PHE A 350 -24.68 10.26 5.76
C PHE A 350 -24.66 11.06 7.06
N LEU A 351 -25.78 11.66 7.46
CA LEU A 351 -25.92 12.35 8.74
C LEU A 351 -25.71 11.45 9.97
N SER A 352 -25.82 10.13 9.82
CA SER A 352 -25.64 9.18 10.94
C SER A 352 -24.24 9.21 11.56
N VAL A 353 -23.23 9.65 10.80
CA VAL A 353 -21.85 9.80 11.30
C VAL A 353 -21.73 10.83 12.41
N ALA A 354 -22.75 11.70 12.59
CA ALA A 354 -22.85 12.60 13.73
C ALA A 354 -22.84 11.84 15.07
N GLY A 355 -23.49 10.69 15.16
CA GLY A 355 -23.51 9.87 16.37
C GLY A 355 -22.13 9.34 16.73
N HIS A 356 -21.37 8.89 15.72
CA HIS A 356 -19.97 8.49 15.91
C HIS A 356 -19.13 9.65 16.49
N PHE A 357 -19.19 10.84 15.89
CA PHE A 357 -18.45 11.99 16.39
C PHE A 357 -18.89 12.44 17.79
N ALA A 358 -20.18 12.39 18.09
CA ALA A 358 -20.74 12.73 19.40
C ALA A 358 -20.31 11.75 20.50
N SER A 359 -20.15 10.47 20.16
CA SER A 359 -19.77 9.41 21.12
C SER A 359 -18.30 9.48 21.57
N ASN A 360 -17.41 10.04 20.74
CA ASN A 360 -15.99 10.16 21.08
C ASN A 360 -15.80 11.03 22.32
N GLN A 361 -15.04 10.52 23.31
CA GLN A 361 -14.89 11.17 24.63
C GLN A 361 -14.40 12.63 24.53
N PHE A 362 -13.63 12.97 23.49
CA PHE A 362 -13.11 14.31 23.27
C PHE A 362 -13.05 14.65 21.76
N ASP A 363 -14.17 15.07 21.16
CA ASP A 363 -14.13 15.68 19.82
C ASP A 363 -13.71 17.15 19.93
N MET A 364 -12.41 17.39 19.85
CA MET A 364 -11.81 18.73 19.89
C MET A 364 -11.90 19.47 18.54
N ASN A 365 -12.45 18.83 17.50
CA ASN A 365 -12.44 19.38 16.16
C ASN A 365 -13.63 20.33 15.92
N ALA A 366 -13.45 21.61 16.24
CA ALA A 366 -14.46 22.65 16.06
C ALA A 366 -14.99 22.75 14.62
N ARG A 367 -14.20 22.37 13.60
CA ARG A 367 -14.65 22.35 12.20
C ARG A 367 -15.82 21.39 12.01
N ARG A 368 -15.81 20.21 12.66
CA ARG A 368 -16.87 19.21 12.49
C ARG A 368 -18.21 19.72 12.99
N ALA A 369 -18.22 20.24 14.22
CA ALA A 369 -19.41 20.85 14.81
C ALA A 369 -19.91 22.05 13.98
N ALA A 370 -19.00 22.90 13.46
CA ALA A 370 -19.37 23.99 12.57
C ALA A 370 -20.01 23.51 11.26
N THR A 371 -19.48 22.45 10.65
CA THR A 371 -20.08 21.82 9.46
C THR A 371 -21.48 21.32 9.76
N PHE A 372 -21.71 20.61 10.86
CA PHE A 372 -23.05 20.17 11.24
C PHE A 372 -24.01 21.34 11.48
N ARG A 373 -23.58 22.40 12.17
CA ARG A 373 -24.41 23.62 12.32
C ARG A 373 -24.80 24.20 10.96
N ARG A 374 -23.87 24.27 10.00
CA ARG A 374 -24.16 24.75 8.63
C ARG A 374 -25.17 23.84 7.93
N ILE A 375 -24.97 22.52 7.98
CA ILE A 375 -25.92 21.54 7.40
C ILE A 375 -27.32 21.74 7.98
N LEU A 376 -27.44 21.82 9.30
CA LEU A 376 -28.73 21.97 9.99
C LEU A 376 -29.39 23.33 9.74
N SER A 377 -28.60 24.40 9.56
CA SER A 377 -29.12 25.71 9.18
C SER A 377 -29.73 25.71 7.78
N LEU A 378 -29.14 24.95 6.85
CA LEU A 378 -29.64 24.81 5.48
C LEU A 378 -30.81 23.82 5.41
N ARG A 379 -30.81 22.79 6.26
CA ARG A 379 -31.74 21.65 6.24
C ARG A 379 -32.37 21.41 7.63
N PRO A 380 -33.16 22.38 8.15
CA PRO A 380 -33.69 22.31 9.51
C PRO A 380 -34.62 21.11 9.76
N GLU A 381 -35.21 20.52 8.71
CA GLU A 381 -36.03 19.32 8.81
C GLU A 381 -35.25 18.09 9.34
N TRP A 382 -33.92 18.11 9.28
CA TRP A 382 -33.05 17.06 9.81
C TRP A 382 -32.61 17.29 11.26
N ALA A 383 -32.90 18.44 11.86
CA ALA A 383 -32.43 18.81 13.19
C ALA A 383 -32.88 17.83 14.28
N HIS A 384 -34.14 17.38 14.24
CA HIS A 384 -34.64 16.42 15.23
C HIS A 384 -33.92 15.08 15.16
N ARG A 385 -33.73 14.57 13.94
CA ARG A 385 -33.01 13.31 13.73
C ARG A 385 -31.56 13.42 14.17
N PHE A 386 -30.91 14.55 13.89
CA PHE A 386 -29.55 14.84 14.39
C PHE A 386 -29.49 14.82 15.91
N LYS A 387 -30.44 15.48 16.59
CA LYS A 387 -30.56 15.46 18.05
C LYS A 387 -30.68 14.03 18.58
N GLU A 388 -31.56 13.21 18.01
CA GLU A 388 -31.71 11.79 18.39
C GLU A 388 -30.39 11.02 18.23
N MET A 389 -29.70 11.17 17.09
CA MET A 389 -28.45 10.45 16.80
C MET A 389 -27.28 10.85 17.70
N THR A 390 -27.34 12.04 18.33
CA THR A 390 -26.29 12.58 19.19
C THR A 390 -26.66 12.60 20.68
N ALA A 391 -27.84 12.09 21.04
CA ALA A 391 -28.40 12.18 22.38
C ALA A 391 -27.51 11.52 23.46
N GLU A 392 -26.88 10.40 23.12
CA GLU A 392 -25.98 9.64 23.99
C GLU A 392 -24.52 10.14 23.93
N GLY A 393 -24.26 11.26 23.25
CA GLY A 393 -22.92 11.82 23.10
C GLY A 393 -22.28 12.19 24.44
N SER A 394 -20.94 12.21 24.45
CA SER A 394 -20.15 12.56 25.64
C SER A 394 -20.36 14.03 26.06
N HIS A 395 -20.30 14.32 27.37
CA HIS A 395 -20.37 15.71 27.85
C HIS A 395 -19.10 16.49 27.45
N GLY A 396 -19.26 17.73 26.99
CA GLY A 396 -18.15 18.57 26.49
C GLY A 396 -17.67 18.23 25.06
N ASN A 397 -18.33 17.27 24.39
CA ASN A 397 -18.12 17.00 22.98
C ASN A 397 -18.87 18.03 22.11
N LEU A 398 -18.14 18.75 21.25
CA LEU A 398 -18.70 19.85 20.45
C LEU A 398 -19.81 19.40 19.49
N THR A 399 -19.74 18.19 18.94
CA THR A 399 -20.78 17.64 18.05
C THR A 399 -22.03 17.24 18.85
N ALA A 400 -21.85 16.64 20.05
CA ALA A 400 -22.96 16.34 20.94
C ALA A 400 -23.65 17.62 21.44
N ASP A 401 -22.89 18.68 21.71
CA ASP A 401 -23.42 19.97 22.13
C ASP A 401 -24.33 20.61 21.07
N VAL A 402 -23.98 20.50 19.77
CA VAL A 402 -24.88 20.91 18.67
C VAL A 402 -26.24 20.21 18.79
N GLY A 403 -26.28 18.93 19.14
CA GLY A 403 -27.52 18.17 19.32
C GLY A 403 -28.33 18.63 20.53
N ARG A 404 -27.65 18.93 21.64
CA ARG A 404 -28.27 19.43 22.88
C ARG A 404 -28.85 20.84 22.72
N GLU A 405 -28.23 21.68 21.89
CA GLU A 405 -28.69 23.04 21.56
C GLU A 405 -30.02 23.04 20.76
N ILE A 406 -30.36 21.93 20.09
CA ILE A 406 -31.59 21.83 19.30
C ILE A 406 -32.80 21.74 20.23
N ALA A 407 -33.74 22.67 20.07
CA ALA A 407 -34.98 22.69 20.85
C ALA A 407 -35.75 21.37 20.71
N GLU A 408 -36.43 20.96 21.78
CA GLU A 408 -37.37 19.85 21.70
C GLU A 408 -38.47 20.17 20.71
N LYS A 409 -38.86 19.17 19.90
CA LYS A 409 -40.04 19.31 19.06
C LYS A 409 -41.22 19.51 20.01
N PRO A 410 -42.02 20.58 19.86
CA PRO A 410 -43.17 20.76 20.71
C PRO A 410 -44.03 19.50 20.60
N THR A 411 -44.29 18.87 21.74
CA THR A 411 -45.05 17.61 21.87
C THR A 411 -46.52 17.76 21.41
N ASN A 412 -46.94 18.97 21.02
CA ASN A 412 -48.24 19.26 20.46
C ASN A 412 -48.30 18.97 18.97
N SER A 413 -48.36 17.68 18.63
CA SER A 413 -49.30 17.27 17.59
C SER A 413 -50.62 16.97 18.30
N SER A 414 -51.31 18.03 18.72
CA SER A 414 -52.74 17.95 18.94
C SER A 414 -53.31 17.46 17.62
N TRP A 415 -53.75 16.21 17.60
CA TRP A 415 -54.57 15.70 16.53
C TRP A 415 -55.78 16.62 16.47
N TYR A 416 -55.79 17.55 15.52
CA TYR A 416 -57.03 18.20 15.14
C TYR A 416 -57.85 17.07 14.52
N ILE A 417 -58.72 16.46 15.32
CA ILE A 417 -59.89 15.80 14.79
C ILE A 417 -60.59 16.90 14.00
N ILE A 418 -60.55 16.81 12.67
CA ILE A 418 -61.49 17.55 11.84
C ILE A 418 -62.84 17.01 12.27
N ALA A 419 -63.52 17.74 13.16
CA ALA A 419 -64.92 17.51 13.39
C ALA A 419 -65.60 17.90 12.08
N ASP A 420 -66.09 16.91 11.34
CA ASP A 420 -67.06 17.14 10.29
C ASP A 420 -68.24 17.86 10.95
N SER A 421 -68.26 19.18 10.78
CA SER A 421 -69.46 19.98 11.01
C SER A 421 -70.33 19.84 9.77
N ASP A 422 -70.84 18.63 9.53
CA ASP A 422 -72.02 18.45 8.69
C ASP A 422 -73.24 18.79 9.55
N ASN A 423 -73.51 20.10 9.57
CA ASN A 423 -74.86 20.60 9.53
C ASN A 423 -75.54 20.03 8.28
N GLU A 424 -76.49 19.10 8.44
CA GLU A 424 -77.78 19.02 7.73
C GLU A 424 -78.70 18.22 8.67
N ASP A 425 -79.55 18.83 9.51
CA ASP A 425 -80.87 19.35 9.13
C ASP A 425 -81.47 18.61 7.92
N GLU A 426 -82.11 17.46 8.14
CA GLU A 426 -83.36 17.01 7.49
C GLU A 426 -83.79 15.60 7.97
N LEU A 427 -84.63 15.55 9.03
CA LEU A 427 -85.94 14.84 9.14
C LEU A 427 -86.38 14.62 10.59
#